data_AF-A0A9W6SJF9-F1
#
_entry.id   AF-A0A9W6SJF9-F1
#
_cell.length_a   1.000
_cell.length_b   1.000
_cell.length_c   1.000
_cell.angle_alpha   90.00
_cell.angle_beta   90.00
_cell.angle_gamma   90.00
#
_symmetry.space_group_name_H-M   'P 1'
#
loop_
_entity.id
_entity.type
_entity.pdbx_description
1 polymer ?
#
loop_
_entity_poly.entity_id
_entity_poly.type
_entity_poly.pdbx_seq_one_letter_code
_entity_poly.pdbx_strand_id
1 'polypeptide(L)'
;MSDLIRELDQLLALQTGVRGYLSYQDGMNRRMAEEFAPILKPTESQAGLLLVNLMNAGKFAVACELKVRENERDTIYTGGSRDDEYAGTAVEFNEQCVRSLERARYILRGLPKALQELPRPDDEVIADGRTAMFRTLAKFNIMPPEFAEVIKIWEETVAPARRGGVPAIFATLDQNLETLIGLRTRADRGNEAHSPLPWWKYVLIAVIIGAALFAIFACFYWGACTWVWPALALVAPWVFGIIDRGC
;
A
#
# COMPACT_ATOMS: atom_id res chain seq x y z
N MET A 1 -9.55 -13.73 -14.66
CA MET A 1 -8.86 -13.72 -13.34
C MET A 1 -7.73 -14.75 -13.27
N SER A 2 -7.79 -15.89 -13.97
CA SER A 2 -6.63 -16.81 -14.12
C SER A 2 -5.49 -16.21 -14.97
N ASP A 3 -5.81 -15.42 -15.98
CA ASP A 3 -4.80 -14.76 -16.82
C ASP A 3 -3.99 -13.71 -16.04
N LEU A 4 -4.60 -13.12 -14.99
CA LEU A 4 -3.98 -12.13 -14.11
C LEU A 4 -2.78 -12.72 -13.36
N ILE A 5 -2.98 -13.90 -12.76
CA ILE A 5 -1.94 -14.60 -12.00
C ILE A 5 -0.84 -15.07 -12.95
N ARG A 6 -1.21 -15.52 -14.15
CA ARG A 6 -0.27 -16.01 -15.17
C ARG A 6 0.63 -14.91 -15.74
N GLU A 7 0.09 -13.71 -15.99
CA GLU A 7 0.89 -12.54 -16.39
C GLU A 7 1.78 -12.05 -15.24
N LEU A 8 1.28 -12.08 -14.00
CA LEU A 8 2.05 -11.73 -12.80
C LEU A 8 3.27 -12.66 -12.66
N ASP A 9 3.05 -13.97 -12.75
CA ASP A 9 4.10 -14.98 -12.62
C ASP A 9 5.13 -14.89 -13.75
N GLN A 10 4.70 -14.57 -14.98
CA GLN A 10 5.61 -14.36 -16.11
C GLN A 10 6.49 -13.11 -15.94
N LEU A 11 5.93 -12.01 -15.42
CA LEU A 11 6.70 -10.79 -15.13
C LEU A 11 7.66 -10.99 -13.95
N LEU A 12 7.21 -11.67 -12.90
CA LEU A 12 8.03 -11.97 -11.71
C LEU A 12 9.16 -12.96 -12.01
N ALA A 13 8.96 -13.89 -12.96
CA ALA A 13 9.98 -14.85 -13.40
C ALA A 13 11.08 -14.23 -14.27
N LEU A 14 10.81 -13.12 -14.97
CA LEU A 14 11.72 -12.54 -15.96
C LEU A 14 12.59 -11.39 -15.42
N GLN A 15 12.29 -10.82 -14.26
CA GLN A 15 13.06 -9.70 -13.72
C GLN A 15 13.40 -9.88 -12.23
N THR A 16 14.62 -10.36 -11.97
CA THR A 16 15.18 -10.46 -10.61
C THR A 16 15.73 -9.12 -10.12
N GLY A 17 15.71 -8.88 -8.81
CA GLY A 17 16.29 -7.70 -8.17
C GLY A 17 15.37 -6.47 -8.13
N VAL A 18 15.93 -5.34 -7.69
CA VAL A 18 15.21 -4.07 -7.47
C VAL A 18 14.57 -3.55 -8.77
N ARG A 19 15.29 -3.62 -9.90
CA ARG A 19 14.77 -3.17 -11.21
C ARG A 19 13.48 -3.88 -11.60
N GLY A 20 13.48 -5.21 -11.51
CA GLY A 20 12.31 -6.02 -11.84
C GLY A 20 11.12 -5.73 -10.96
N TYR A 21 11.38 -5.59 -9.67
CA TYR A 21 10.37 -5.18 -8.71
C TYR A 21 9.78 -3.80 -9.03
N LEU A 22 10.61 -2.81 -9.34
CA LEU A 22 10.15 -1.44 -9.64
C LEU A 22 9.28 -1.39 -10.91
N SER A 23 9.68 -2.10 -11.98
CA SER A 23 8.88 -2.20 -13.21
C SER A 23 7.54 -2.91 -12.97
N TYR A 24 7.54 -3.99 -12.21
CA TYR A 24 6.33 -4.68 -11.79
C TYR A 24 5.40 -3.74 -10.99
N GLN A 25 5.93 -3.02 -10.01
CA GLN A 25 5.14 -2.08 -9.20
C GLN A 25 4.62 -0.89 -10.00
N ASP A 26 5.35 -0.41 -11.01
CA ASP A 26 4.83 0.63 -11.91
C ASP A 26 3.61 0.16 -12.71
N GLY A 27 3.63 -1.09 -13.19
CA GLY A 27 2.47 -1.71 -13.82
C GLY A 27 1.28 -1.84 -12.86
N MET A 28 1.54 -2.32 -11.64
CA MET A 28 0.53 -2.44 -10.58
C MET A 28 -0.06 -1.08 -10.18
N ASN A 29 0.77 -0.04 -10.04
CA ASN A 29 0.33 1.31 -9.68
C ASN A 29 -0.54 1.94 -10.74
N ARG A 30 -0.16 1.79 -12.01
CA ARG A 30 -0.96 2.26 -13.13
C ARG A 30 -2.33 1.60 -13.12
N ARG A 31 -2.38 0.28 -12.97
CA ARG A 31 -3.63 -0.47 -12.94
C ARG A 31 -4.51 -0.09 -11.76
N MET A 32 -3.93 0.05 -10.56
CA MET A 32 -4.68 0.49 -9.39
C MET A 32 -5.20 1.92 -9.58
N ALA A 33 -4.41 2.84 -10.15
CA ALA A 33 -4.88 4.17 -10.49
C ALA A 33 -6.05 4.15 -11.49
N GLU A 34 -5.99 3.32 -12.53
CA GLU A 34 -7.06 3.15 -13.53
C GLU A 34 -8.36 2.61 -12.91
N GLU A 35 -8.25 1.62 -12.02
CA GLU A 35 -9.40 0.96 -11.40
C GLU A 35 -10.05 1.83 -10.31
N PHE A 36 -9.26 2.64 -9.61
CA PHE A 36 -9.75 3.62 -8.65
C PHE A 36 -10.17 4.96 -9.29
N ALA A 37 -9.76 5.27 -10.53
CA ALA A 37 -10.15 6.49 -11.22
C ALA A 37 -11.67 6.73 -11.28
N PRO A 38 -12.53 5.75 -11.67
CA PRO A 38 -13.98 5.96 -11.67
C PRO A 38 -14.53 6.17 -10.25
N ILE A 39 -13.96 5.49 -9.25
CA ILE A 39 -14.34 5.54 -7.83
C ILE A 39 -14.04 6.93 -7.24
N LEU A 40 -12.89 7.49 -7.62
CA LEU A 40 -12.36 8.74 -7.09
C LEU A 40 -12.73 9.97 -7.93
N LYS A 41 -13.41 9.79 -9.07
CA LYS A 41 -13.82 10.89 -9.97
C LYS A 41 -14.50 12.06 -9.24
N PRO A 42 -15.39 11.84 -8.24
CA PRO A 42 -16.04 12.95 -7.55
C PRO A 42 -15.12 13.74 -6.59
N THR A 43 -13.92 13.24 -6.30
CA THR A 43 -12.95 13.88 -5.36
C THR A 43 -12.06 14.94 -6.01
N GLU A 44 -12.35 15.33 -7.25
CA GLU A 44 -11.60 16.35 -8.01
C GLU A 44 -10.07 16.11 -8.04
N SER A 45 -9.66 14.86 -8.30
CA SER A 45 -8.27 14.38 -8.43
C SER A 45 -7.43 14.26 -7.14
N GLN A 46 -7.79 14.92 -6.04
CA GLN A 46 -6.93 14.93 -4.85
C GLN A 46 -6.81 13.55 -4.17
N ALA A 47 -7.91 12.80 -4.04
CA ALA A 47 -7.84 11.45 -3.48
C ALA A 47 -7.07 10.47 -4.38
N GLY A 48 -7.12 10.68 -5.71
CA GLY A 48 -6.30 9.94 -6.66
C GLY A 48 -4.80 10.20 -6.45
N LEU A 49 -4.43 11.46 -6.26
CA LEU A 49 -3.05 11.85 -5.93
C LEU A 49 -2.60 11.29 -4.58
N LEU A 50 -3.48 11.26 -3.58
CA LEU A 50 -3.21 10.59 -2.30
C LEU A 50 -2.85 9.12 -2.54
N LEU A 51 -3.70 8.37 -3.24
CA LEU A 51 -3.48 6.94 -3.52
C LEU A 51 -2.18 6.70 -4.28
N VAL A 52 -1.89 7.50 -5.32
CA VAL A 52 -0.64 7.40 -6.08
C VAL A 52 0.59 7.63 -5.21
N ASN A 53 0.56 8.62 -4.30
CA ASN A 53 1.68 8.85 -3.40
C ASN A 53 1.84 7.72 -2.38
N LEU A 54 0.75 7.13 -1.89
CA LEU A 54 0.81 5.96 -1.00
C LEU A 54 1.41 4.73 -1.68
N MET A 55 0.99 4.46 -2.91
CA MET A 55 1.55 3.37 -3.71
C MET A 55 3.04 3.61 -4.01
N ASN A 56 3.43 4.83 -4.35
CA ASN A 56 4.84 5.16 -4.55
C ASN A 56 5.64 5.02 -3.25
N ALA A 57 5.08 5.42 -2.10
CA ALA A 57 5.73 5.22 -0.81
C ALA A 57 6.00 3.74 -0.53
N GLY A 58 5.00 2.87 -0.74
CA GLY A 58 5.17 1.43 -0.57
C GLY A 58 6.16 0.81 -1.57
N LYS A 59 6.14 1.30 -2.82
CA LYS A 59 7.06 0.87 -3.88
C LYS A 59 8.49 1.16 -3.46
N PHE A 60 8.78 2.39 -3.05
CA PHE A 60 10.12 2.81 -2.69
C PHE A 60 10.57 2.27 -1.33
N ALA A 61 9.66 2.03 -0.38
CA ALA A 61 9.99 1.34 0.88
C ALA A 61 10.54 -0.07 0.61
N VAL A 62 9.82 -0.87 -0.18
CA VAL A 62 10.26 -2.23 -0.51
C VAL A 62 11.51 -2.22 -1.39
N ALA A 63 11.62 -1.29 -2.36
CA ALA A 63 12.82 -1.16 -3.19
C ALA A 63 14.06 -0.81 -2.36
N CYS A 64 13.91 0.04 -1.33
CA CYS A 64 14.96 0.32 -0.36
C CYS A 64 15.43 -0.97 0.33
N GLU A 65 14.51 -1.76 0.90
CA GLU A 65 14.89 -3.00 1.59
C GLU A 65 15.44 -4.06 0.63
N LEU A 66 14.97 -4.14 -0.62
CA LEU A 66 15.58 -5.00 -1.64
C LEU A 66 17.01 -4.57 -1.94
N LYS A 67 17.25 -3.26 -2.04
CA LYS A 67 18.59 -2.72 -2.34
C LYS A 67 19.58 -2.93 -1.21
N VAL A 68 19.14 -2.80 0.06
CA VAL A 68 19.96 -3.15 1.22
C VAL A 68 20.43 -4.60 1.14
N ARG A 69 19.52 -5.54 0.83
CA ARG A 69 19.83 -6.96 0.72
C ARG A 69 20.73 -7.29 -0.47
N GLU A 70 20.52 -6.63 -1.61
CA GLU A 70 21.45 -6.71 -2.75
C GLU A 70 22.86 -6.27 -2.35
N ASN A 71 22.99 -5.11 -1.70
CA ASN A 71 24.28 -4.59 -1.26
C ASN A 71 24.96 -5.53 -0.25
N GLU A 72 24.20 -6.09 0.70
CA GLU A 72 24.71 -7.09 1.67
C GLU A 72 25.18 -8.39 1.00
N ARG A 73 24.56 -8.79 -0.11
CA ARG A 73 24.99 -9.94 -0.91
C ARG A 73 26.25 -9.61 -1.72
N ASP A 74 26.33 -8.44 -2.33
CA ASP A 74 27.47 -8.06 -3.16
C ASP A 74 28.76 -7.88 -2.35
N THR A 75 28.69 -7.44 -1.09
CA THR A 75 29.82 -7.47 -0.16
C THR A 75 30.36 -8.87 0.10
N ILE A 76 29.53 -9.92 -0.04
CA ILE A 76 29.93 -11.32 0.11
C ILE A 76 30.57 -11.86 -1.18
N TYR A 77 30.19 -11.35 -2.36
CA TYR A 77 30.52 -11.95 -3.65
C TYR A 77 31.48 -11.15 -4.58
N THR A 78 32.12 -10.08 -4.11
CA THR A 78 33.12 -9.21 -4.81
C THR A 78 32.61 -8.12 -5.77
N GLY A 79 32.82 -6.86 -5.39
CA GLY A 79 33.67 -5.88 -6.09
C GLY A 79 33.25 -5.18 -7.38
N GLY A 80 32.11 -5.49 -8.02
CA GLY A 80 31.75 -4.87 -9.30
C GLY A 80 30.34 -4.32 -9.35
N SER A 81 30.17 -2.98 -9.26
CA SER A 81 28.86 -2.36 -9.48
C SER A 81 28.50 -2.39 -10.97
N ARG A 82 27.33 -2.96 -11.29
CA ARG A 82 26.67 -2.79 -12.58
C ARG A 82 25.85 -1.50 -12.54
N ASP A 83 26.30 -0.47 -13.25
CA ASP A 83 25.51 0.73 -13.51
C ASP A 83 24.43 0.42 -14.54
N ASP A 84 23.17 0.61 -14.16
CA ASP A 84 21.99 0.44 -15.00
C ASP A 84 20.90 1.44 -14.56
N GLU A 85 19.92 1.70 -15.41
CA GLU A 85 18.89 2.77 -15.32
C GLU A 85 18.07 2.87 -14.01
N TYR A 86 18.18 1.88 -13.12
CA TYR A 86 17.69 1.91 -11.73
C TYR A 86 18.84 1.81 -10.71
N ALA A 87 19.90 2.61 -10.91
CA ALA A 87 21.11 2.69 -10.07
C ALA A 87 20.88 3.33 -8.69
N GLY A 88 19.62 3.53 -8.28
CA GLY A 88 19.29 4.13 -7.00
C GLY A 88 19.91 3.37 -5.83
N THR A 89 20.50 4.11 -4.91
CA THR A 89 20.95 3.61 -3.62
C THR A 89 19.75 3.33 -2.71
N ALA A 90 19.94 2.49 -1.70
CA ALA A 90 18.92 2.27 -0.68
C ALA A 90 18.50 3.58 0.01
N VAL A 91 19.43 4.52 0.18
CA VAL A 91 19.19 5.85 0.74
C VAL A 91 18.26 6.65 -0.16
N GLU A 92 18.53 6.73 -1.46
CA GLU A 92 17.69 7.46 -2.41
C GLU A 92 16.27 6.88 -2.51
N PHE A 93 16.12 5.54 -2.49
CA PHE A 93 14.78 4.93 -2.43
C PHE A 93 14.08 5.27 -1.12
N ASN A 94 14.78 5.26 0.02
CA ASN A 94 14.16 5.67 1.28
C ASN A 94 13.73 7.15 1.28
N GLU A 95 14.54 8.05 0.72
CA GLU A 95 14.17 9.46 0.56
C GLU A 95 12.94 9.63 -0.34
N GLN A 96 12.86 8.88 -1.44
CA GLN A 96 11.68 8.89 -2.31
C GLN A 96 10.44 8.37 -1.56
N CYS A 97 10.58 7.33 -0.75
CA CYS A 97 9.53 6.84 0.14
C CYS A 97 9.05 7.95 1.09
N VAL A 98 9.96 8.59 1.84
CA VAL A 98 9.63 9.65 2.79
C VAL A 98 8.96 10.83 2.09
N ARG A 99 9.51 11.31 0.96
CA ARG A 99 8.90 12.41 0.17
C ARG A 99 7.49 12.05 -0.30
N SER A 100 7.25 10.80 -0.72
CA SER A 100 5.92 10.34 -1.10
C SER A 100 4.96 10.29 0.10
N LEU A 101 5.41 9.86 1.28
CA LEU A 101 4.59 9.87 2.50
C LEU A 101 4.24 11.29 2.95
N GLU A 102 5.20 12.23 2.91
CA GLU A 102 4.97 13.63 3.24
C GLU A 102 3.94 14.28 2.29
N ARG A 103 4.07 14.01 0.99
CA ARG A 103 3.08 14.46 -0.01
C ARG A 103 1.71 13.84 0.23
N ALA A 104 1.63 12.54 0.50
CA ALA A 104 0.38 11.87 0.84
C ALA A 104 -0.28 12.52 2.06
N ARG A 105 0.49 12.77 3.13
CA ARG A 105 0.01 13.41 4.35
C ARG A 105 -0.47 14.85 4.10
N TYR A 106 0.30 15.62 3.32
CA TYR A 106 -0.09 16.97 2.93
C TYR A 106 -1.41 16.98 2.14
N ILE A 107 -1.55 16.09 1.16
CA ILE A 107 -2.79 15.94 0.38
C ILE A 107 -3.96 15.54 1.28
N LEU A 108 -3.78 14.53 2.14
CA LEU A 108 -4.80 14.06 3.07
C LEU A 108 -5.38 15.21 3.92
N ARG A 109 -4.49 16.06 4.46
CA ARG A 109 -4.87 17.23 5.27
C ARG A 109 -5.53 18.34 4.46
N GLY A 110 -5.24 18.42 3.16
CA GLY A 110 -5.82 19.37 2.23
C GLY A 110 -7.13 18.93 1.58
N LEU A 111 -7.59 17.69 1.80
CA LEU A 111 -8.84 17.20 1.23
C LEU A 111 -10.05 18.01 1.75
N PRO A 112 -11.06 18.27 0.90
CA PRO A 112 -12.22 19.07 1.28
C PRO A 112 -12.92 18.54 2.54
N LYS A 113 -13.40 19.43 3.41
CA LYS A 113 -14.13 19.06 4.63
C LYS A 113 -15.33 18.13 4.36
N ALA A 114 -16.01 18.32 3.23
CA ALA A 114 -17.10 17.44 2.81
C ALA A 114 -16.68 15.96 2.68
N LEU A 115 -15.41 15.68 2.38
CA LEU A 115 -14.86 14.32 2.36
C LEU A 115 -14.55 13.79 3.75
N GLN A 116 -14.17 14.69 4.66
CA GLN A 116 -13.83 14.37 6.03
C GLN A 116 -15.10 14.10 6.86
N GLU A 117 -16.23 14.71 6.49
CA GLU A 117 -17.51 14.63 7.22
C GLU A 117 -18.48 13.58 6.64
N LEU A 118 -17.99 12.67 5.78
CA LEU A 118 -18.81 11.61 5.21
C LEU A 118 -19.40 10.70 6.30
N PRO A 119 -20.67 10.26 6.14
CA PRO A 119 -21.35 9.45 7.13
C PRO A 119 -20.68 8.09 7.32
N ARG A 120 -21.05 7.40 8.40
CA ARG A 120 -20.57 6.04 8.66
C ARG A 120 -20.97 5.12 7.49
N PRO A 121 -20.04 4.30 6.98
CA PRO A 121 -20.35 3.30 5.97
C PRO A 121 -21.26 2.19 6.50
N ASP A 122 -21.98 1.55 5.60
CA ASP A 122 -22.73 0.34 5.91
C ASP A 122 -21.77 -0.79 6.33
N ASP A 123 -22.15 -1.53 7.36
CA ASP A 123 -21.39 -2.68 7.84
C ASP A 123 -21.33 -3.80 6.78
N GLU A 124 -22.36 -3.90 5.92
CA GLU A 124 -22.38 -4.84 4.78
C GLU A 124 -21.27 -4.52 3.78
N VAL A 125 -21.08 -3.23 3.44
CA VAL A 125 -20.02 -2.79 2.52
C VAL A 125 -18.62 -3.14 3.06
N ILE A 126 -18.42 -2.95 4.37
CA ILE A 126 -17.17 -3.34 5.04
C ILE A 126 -16.97 -4.86 4.99
N ALA A 127 -18.00 -5.64 5.29
CA ALA A 127 -17.93 -7.10 5.37
C ALA A 127 -17.65 -7.75 4.01
N ASP A 128 -18.29 -7.27 2.96
CA ASP A 128 -18.03 -7.72 1.61
C ASP A 128 -16.63 -7.29 1.14
N GLY A 129 -16.18 -6.11 1.56
CA GLY A 129 -14.86 -5.61 1.21
C GLY A 129 -13.74 -6.45 1.80
N ARG A 130 -13.92 -6.79 3.09
CA ARG A 130 -13.12 -7.77 3.81
C ARG A 130 -13.07 -9.09 3.05
N THR A 131 -14.23 -9.61 2.64
CA THR A 131 -14.33 -10.88 1.90
C THR A 131 -13.60 -10.83 0.57
N ALA A 132 -13.77 -9.76 -0.22
CA ALA A 132 -13.11 -9.59 -1.51
C ALA A 132 -11.58 -9.53 -1.39
N MET A 133 -11.08 -8.76 -0.41
CA MET A 133 -9.65 -8.65 -0.12
C MET A 133 -9.08 -10.00 0.32
N PHE A 134 -9.63 -10.64 1.35
CA PHE A 134 -9.07 -11.88 1.89
C PHE A 134 -9.25 -13.08 0.97
N ARG A 135 -10.33 -13.17 0.19
CA ARG A 135 -10.49 -14.19 -0.86
C ARG A 135 -9.41 -14.05 -1.94
N THR A 136 -8.99 -12.83 -2.25
CA THR A 136 -7.91 -12.59 -3.22
C THR A 136 -6.55 -12.84 -2.59
N LEU A 137 -6.35 -12.40 -1.35
CA LEU A 137 -5.13 -12.60 -0.59
C LEU A 137 -4.83 -14.10 -0.39
N ALA A 138 -5.85 -14.92 -0.15
CA ALA A 138 -5.72 -16.38 0.01
C ALA A 138 -5.28 -17.12 -1.26
N LYS A 139 -5.26 -16.45 -2.43
CA LYS A 139 -4.72 -17.02 -3.67
C LYS A 139 -3.20 -16.89 -3.74
N PHE A 140 -2.61 -16.04 -2.90
CA PHE A 140 -1.16 -15.90 -2.78
C PHE A 140 -0.64 -16.86 -1.70
N ASN A 141 0.60 -17.32 -1.86
CA ASN A 141 1.24 -18.23 -0.93
C ASN A 141 1.81 -17.50 0.30
N ILE A 142 0.94 -16.86 1.09
CA ILE A 142 1.30 -16.13 2.32
C ILE A 142 1.31 -17.08 3.50
N MET A 143 2.28 -16.93 4.41
CA MET A 143 2.34 -17.78 5.59
C MET A 143 1.16 -17.50 6.53
N PRO A 144 0.60 -18.53 7.20
CA PRO A 144 -0.56 -18.33 8.08
C PRO A 144 -0.41 -17.22 9.15
N PRO A 145 0.75 -17.04 9.80
CA PRO A 145 0.94 -15.94 10.77
C PRO A 145 0.84 -14.55 10.12
N GLU A 146 1.42 -14.36 8.94
CA GLU A 146 1.38 -13.08 8.21
C GLU A 146 -0.05 -12.80 7.74
N PHE A 147 -0.75 -13.82 7.25
CA PHE A 147 -2.14 -13.69 6.84
C PHE A 147 -3.04 -13.27 8.02
N ALA A 148 -2.83 -13.86 9.20
CA ALA A 148 -3.54 -13.47 10.43
C ALA A 148 -3.23 -12.03 10.85
N GLU A 149 -1.99 -11.56 10.65
CA GLU A 149 -1.64 -10.16 10.93
C GLU A 149 -2.31 -9.19 9.96
N VAL A 150 -2.43 -9.52 8.67
CA VAL A 150 -3.20 -8.69 7.72
C VAL A 150 -4.68 -8.61 8.12
N ILE A 151 -5.27 -9.70 8.62
CA ILE A 151 -6.62 -9.68 9.19
C ILE A 151 -6.68 -8.71 10.38
N LYS A 152 -5.72 -8.79 11.29
CA LYS A 152 -5.64 -7.87 12.44
C LYS A 152 -5.54 -6.42 11.99
N ILE A 153 -4.66 -6.11 11.04
CA ILE A 153 -4.50 -4.75 10.49
C ILE A 153 -5.82 -4.25 9.90
N TRP A 154 -6.54 -5.10 9.15
CA TRP A 154 -7.85 -4.75 8.61
C TRP A 154 -8.84 -4.37 9.72
N GLU A 155 -9.01 -5.22 10.73
CA GLU A 155 -9.95 -4.96 11.83
C GLU A 155 -9.58 -3.67 12.60
N GLU A 156 -8.30 -3.44 12.85
CA GLU A 156 -7.81 -2.22 13.50
C GLU A 156 -8.03 -0.97 12.64
N THR A 157 -7.90 -1.08 11.32
CA THR A 157 -8.13 0.04 10.39
C THR A 157 -9.62 0.37 10.26
N VAL A 158 -10.49 -0.65 10.33
CA VAL A 158 -11.96 -0.49 10.24
C VAL A 158 -12.58 -0.05 11.56
N ALA A 159 -11.99 -0.39 12.72
CA ALA A 159 -12.56 -0.07 14.02
C ALA A 159 -12.80 1.44 14.27
N PRO A 160 -11.91 2.37 13.85
CA PRO A 160 -12.19 3.80 13.83
C PRO A 160 -13.39 4.16 12.94
N ALA A 161 -13.48 3.60 11.73
CA ALA A 161 -14.58 3.85 10.79
C ALA A 161 -15.95 3.49 11.40
N ARG A 162 -16.05 2.36 12.10
CA ARG A 162 -17.28 1.92 12.76
C ARG A 162 -17.73 2.85 13.90
N ARG A 163 -16.78 3.48 14.60
CA ARG A 163 -17.06 4.33 15.78
C ARG A 163 -17.29 5.78 15.45
N GLY A 164 -16.55 6.34 14.49
CA GLY A 164 -16.53 7.78 14.20
C GLY A 164 -16.67 8.13 12.73
N GLY A 165 -17.03 7.16 11.87
CA GLY A 165 -17.20 7.37 10.43
C GLY A 165 -15.90 7.69 9.71
N VAL A 166 -16.00 8.35 8.56
CA VAL A 166 -14.85 8.78 7.77
C VAL A 166 -13.90 9.74 8.50
N PRO A 167 -14.33 10.69 9.35
CA PRO A 167 -13.39 11.55 10.07
C PRO A 167 -12.39 10.74 10.92
N ALA A 168 -12.84 9.65 11.54
CA ALA A 168 -11.98 8.77 12.33
C ALA A 168 -10.95 8.03 11.46
N ILE A 169 -11.30 7.64 10.22
CA ILE A 169 -10.36 7.04 9.26
C ILE A 169 -9.28 8.06 8.89
N PHE A 170 -9.66 9.31 8.63
CA PHE A 170 -8.71 10.38 8.30
C PHE A 170 -7.70 10.62 9.42
N ALA A 171 -8.19 10.71 10.66
CA ALA A 171 -7.32 10.86 11.82
C ALA A 171 -6.33 9.69 11.96
N THR A 172 -6.82 8.44 11.79
CA THR A 172 -5.97 7.24 11.82
C THR A 172 -4.98 7.21 10.66
N LEU A 173 -5.39 7.59 9.44
CA LEU A 173 -4.50 7.69 8.28
C LEU A 173 -3.40 8.72 8.48
N ASP A 174 -3.73 9.92 8.99
CA ASP A 174 -2.74 10.97 9.28
C ASP A 174 -1.73 10.51 10.33
N GLN A 175 -2.21 9.88 11.40
CA GLN A 175 -1.36 9.33 12.46
C GLN A 175 -0.47 8.19 11.94
N ASN A 176 -0.99 7.29 11.12
CA ASN A 176 -0.21 6.20 10.55
C ASN A 176 0.83 6.71 9.54
N LEU A 177 0.48 7.72 8.73
CA LEU A 177 1.43 8.39 7.84
C LEU A 177 2.56 9.07 8.62
N GLU A 178 2.23 9.80 9.67
CA GLU A 178 3.23 10.39 10.58
C GLU A 178 4.13 9.32 11.20
N THR A 179 3.53 8.26 11.72
CA THR A 179 4.25 7.14 12.33
C THR A 179 5.21 6.51 11.31
N LEU A 180 4.74 6.27 10.08
CA LEU A 180 5.55 5.66 9.03
C LEU A 180 6.69 6.59 8.59
N ILE A 181 6.44 7.90 8.43
CA ILE A 181 7.49 8.89 8.17
C ILE A 181 8.55 8.80 9.29
N GLY A 182 8.11 8.81 10.54
CA GLY A 182 8.99 8.68 11.71
C GLY A 182 9.77 7.36 11.75
N LEU A 183 9.17 6.25 11.32
CA LEU A 183 9.87 4.96 11.20
C LEU A 183 10.93 5.01 10.10
N ARG A 184 10.61 5.54 8.93
CA ARG A 184 11.51 5.57 7.77
C ARG A 184 12.69 6.53 7.93
N THR A 185 12.62 7.49 8.83
CA THR A 185 13.74 8.40 9.16
C THR A 185 14.69 7.86 10.21
N ARG A 186 14.34 6.77 10.91
CA ARG A 186 15.25 6.08 11.85
C ARG A 186 16.37 5.35 11.10
N ALA A 187 17.45 5.04 11.82
CA ALA A 187 18.58 4.29 11.29
C ALA A 187 18.20 2.89 10.76
N ASP A 188 17.31 2.19 11.48
CA ASP A 188 16.78 0.87 11.11
C ASP A 188 15.61 0.95 10.13
N ARG A 189 15.11 2.17 9.84
CA ARG A 189 13.97 2.45 8.95
C ARG A 189 12.68 1.72 9.35
N GLY A 190 12.52 1.41 10.65
CA GLY A 190 11.37 0.70 11.19
C GLY A 190 11.38 -0.82 11.00
N ASN A 191 12.56 -1.40 10.76
CA ASN A 191 12.76 -2.86 10.72
C ASN A 191 12.81 -3.50 12.12
N GLU A 192 12.65 -2.71 13.19
CA GLU A 192 12.36 -3.22 14.53
C GLU A 192 11.26 -4.29 14.53
N ALA A 193 11.48 -5.33 15.33
CA ALA A 193 10.61 -6.49 15.39
C ALA A 193 9.19 -6.11 15.82
N HIS A 194 8.23 -6.45 14.97
CA HIS A 194 6.80 -6.45 15.22
C HIS A 194 6.23 -7.72 14.59
N SER A 195 5.21 -8.34 15.18
CA SER A 195 5.00 -9.78 14.98
C SER A 195 3.82 -10.10 14.07
N PRO A 196 4.04 -10.93 13.02
CA PRO A 196 5.30 -11.32 12.36
C PRO A 196 5.95 -10.27 11.44
N LEU A 197 5.27 -9.19 11.08
CA LEU A 197 5.77 -8.17 10.16
C LEU A 197 6.45 -7.01 10.92
N PRO A 198 7.62 -6.52 10.47
CA PRO A 198 8.26 -5.34 11.05
C PRO A 198 7.33 -4.12 11.02
N TRP A 199 7.56 -3.19 11.94
CA TRP A 199 6.67 -2.04 12.17
C TRP A 199 6.38 -1.24 10.88
N TRP A 200 7.37 -1.01 10.03
CA TRP A 200 7.15 -0.25 8.79
C TRP A 200 6.16 -0.95 7.84
N LYS A 201 6.19 -2.29 7.74
CA LYS A 201 5.24 -3.06 6.91
C LYS A 201 3.85 -2.98 7.51
N TYR A 202 3.76 -3.20 8.82
CA TYR A 202 2.49 -3.14 9.54
C TYR A 202 1.76 -1.82 9.28
N VAL A 203 2.45 -0.70 9.54
CA VAL A 203 1.88 0.64 9.39
C VAL A 203 1.60 0.97 7.93
N LEU A 204 2.49 0.60 6.99
CA LEU A 204 2.26 0.81 5.56
C LEU A 204 1.02 0.06 5.05
N ILE A 205 0.84 -1.21 5.43
CA ILE A 205 -0.33 -2.00 5.06
C ILE A 205 -1.59 -1.35 5.63
N ALA A 206 -1.55 -0.88 6.88
CA ALA A 206 -2.67 -0.15 7.50
C ALA A 206 -3.04 1.12 6.72
N VAL A 207 -2.04 1.89 6.27
CA VAL A 207 -2.26 3.10 5.45
C VAL A 207 -2.91 2.77 4.10
N ILE A 208 -2.43 1.73 3.41
CA ILE A 208 -2.98 1.32 2.10
C ILE A 208 -4.42 0.84 2.26
N ILE A 209 -4.70 -0.02 3.25
CA ILE A 209 -6.07 -0.47 3.55
C ILE A 209 -6.97 0.70 3.89
N GLY A 210 -6.51 1.62 4.75
CA GLY A 210 -7.29 2.80 5.15
C GLY A 210 -7.63 3.71 3.97
N ALA A 211 -6.69 3.93 3.06
CA ALA A 211 -6.92 4.73 1.85
C ALA A 211 -7.88 4.05 0.88
N ALA A 212 -7.79 2.72 0.74
CA ALA A 212 -8.74 1.96 -0.07
C ALA A 212 -10.17 2.01 0.51
N LEU A 213 -10.31 1.87 1.83
CA LEU A 213 -11.60 2.03 2.51
C LEU A 213 -12.17 3.43 2.34
N PHE A 214 -11.34 4.46 2.46
CA PHE A 214 -11.76 5.83 2.20
C PHE A 214 -12.31 5.99 0.78
N ALA A 215 -11.60 5.50 -0.24
CA ALA A 215 -12.04 5.60 -1.64
C ALA A 215 -13.43 4.99 -1.85
N ILE A 216 -13.71 3.86 -1.19
CA ILE A 216 -14.98 3.16 -1.25
C ILE A 216 -16.11 3.97 -0.65
N PHE A 217 -15.89 4.50 0.56
CA PHE A 217 -16.91 5.27 1.27
C PHE A 217 -17.23 6.57 0.54
N ALA A 218 -16.20 7.21 -0.02
CA ALA A 218 -16.36 8.35 -0.89
C ALA A 218 -17.25 7.97 -2.09
N CYS A 219 -16.97 6.87 -2.78
CA CYS A 219 -17.74 6.48 -3.96
C CYS A 219 -19.23 6.17 -3.71
N PHE A 220 -19.55 5.46 -2.62
CA PHE A 220 -20.93 5.18 -2.25
C PHE A 220 -21.70 6.46 -1.88
N TYR A 221 -21.05 7.39 -1.20
CA TYR A 221 -21.69 8.65 -0.81
C TYR A 221 -22.16 9.48 -2.01
N TRP A 222 -21.37 9.54 -3.08
CA TRP A 222 -21.76 10.25 -4.30
C TRP A 222 -22.61 9.42 -5.27
N GLY A 223 -23.02 8.21 -4.87
CA GLY A 223 -23.80 7.31 -5.73
C GLY A 223 -23.07 6.94 -7.03
N ALA A 224 -21.74 7.07 -7.07
CA ALA A 224 -20.94 6.80 -8.26
C ALA A 224 -20.61 5.30 -8.41
N CYS A 225 -20.76 4.51 -7.34
CA CYS A 225 -20.50 3.09 -7.33
C CYS A 225 -21.75 2.28 -6.98
N THR A 226 -21.98 1.23 -7.77
CA THR A 226 -22.87 0.10 -7.46
C THR A 226 -22.13 -1.10 -6.88
N TRP A 227 -20.80 -1.17 -7.06
CA TRP A 227 -19.91 -2.21 -6.54
C TRP A 227 -18.49 -1.68 -6.35
N VAL A 228 -17.76 -2.22 -5.37
CA VAL A 228 -16.37 -1.82 -5.07
C VAL A 228 -15.40 -3.00 -4.91
N TRP A 229 -15.89 -4.24 -5.03
CA TRP A 229 -15.10 -5.46 -4.83
C TRP A 229 -13.86 -5.57 -5.71
N PRO A 230 -13.88 -5.17 -7.01
CA PRO A 230 -12.68 -5.23 -7.85
C PRO A 230 -11.53 -4.37 -7.31
N ALA A 231 -11.83 -3.17 -6.81
CA ALA A 231 -10.83 -2.24 -6.30
C ALA A 231 -10.16 -2.76 -5.01
N LEU A 232 -10.95 -3.33 -4.08
CA LEU A 232 -10.38 -3.97 -2.88
C LEU A 232 -9.62 -5.26 -3.18
N ALA A 233 -10.06 -6.03 -4.18
CA ALA A 233 -9.31 -7.20 -4.61
C ALA A 233 -7.91 -6.82 -5.13
N LEU A 234 -7.74 -5.63 -5.72
CA LEU A 234 -6.44 -5.13 -6.19
C LEU A 234 -5.51 -4.65 -5.07
N VAL A 235 -6.03 -4.39 -3.87
CA VAL A 235 -5.20 -4.10 -2.69
C VAL A 235 -4.43 -5.35 -2.26
N ALA A 236 -5.02 -6.55 -2.40
CA ALA A 236 -4.39 -7.80 -1.97
C ALA A 236 -3.04 -8.11 -2.67
N PRO A 237 -2.90 -8.03 -4.01
CA PRO A 237 -1.59 -8.15 -4.67
C PRO A 237 -0.55 -7.14 -4.16
N TRP A 238 -1.00 -5.93 -3.81
CA TRP A 238 -0.13 -4.88 -3.26
C TRP A 238 0.37 -5.23 -1.86
N VAL A 239 -0.54 -5.67 -0.97
CA VAL A 239 -0.18 -6.18 0.37
C VAL A 239 0.76 -7.38 0.26
N PHE A 240 0.47 -8.33 -0.62
CA PHE A 240 1.34 -9.46 -0.89
C PHE A 240 2.75 -9.01 -1.29
N GLY A 241 2.87 -8.06 -2.22
CA GLY A 241 4.16 -7.52 -2.65
C GLY A 241 4.98 -6.91 -1.51
N ILE A 242 4.34 -6.24 -0.55
CA ILE A 242 5.00 -5.69 0.65
C ILE A 242 5.50 -6.81 1.57
N ILE A 243 4.67 -7.83 1.80
CA ILE A 243 4.99 -8.97 2.66
C ILE A 243 6.16 -9.77 2.06
N ASP A 244 5.98 -10.28 0.83
CA ASP A 244 6.91 -11.17 0.13
C ASP A 244 8.27 -10.51 -0.13
N ARG A 245 8.28 -9.27 -0.66
CA ARG A 245 9.52 -8.63 -1.14
C ARG A 245 10.20 -7.75 -0.10
N GLY A 246 9.51 -7.33 0.95
CA GLY A 246 10.09 -6.45 1.97
C GLY A 246 10.86 -7.17 3.09
N CYS A 247 11.08 -8.50 3.01
CA CYS A 247 11.82 -9.31 4.01
C CYS A 247 13.28 -9.52 3.62
#